data_AF-A0A8J2KHM5-F1
#
_entry.id   AF-A0A8J2KHM5-F1
#
_cell.length_a   1.000
_cell.length_b   1.000
_cell.length_c   1.000
_cell.angle_alpha   90.00
_cell.angle_beta   90.00
_cell.angle_gamma   90.00
#
_symmetry.space_group_name_H-M   'P 1'
#
loop_
_entity.id
_entity.type
_entity.pdbx_description
1 polymer ?
#
loop_
_entity_poly.entity_id
_entity_poly.type
_entity_poly.pdbx_seq_one_letter_code
_entity_poly.pdbx_strand_id
1 'polypeptide(L)'
;MATLVPYFGNGPYWFALTQDNTNCRKYWWHNLLYFNNLVKYDPDLCYSESWYLANDMQFFVLSPLLIYPLWRFKLIGMGATCLAAIASMVVPAVVSHHLGLAPTVIYSIPFKNYFQGYYIKPWNRFGTYVVGIILGYLLYLRLKNPAKFKAIPKVVVIGGWILSTFLALGVIFGVMYYFDPENEEETFTSAHSAIYAGIH
;
A
#
# COMPACT_ATOMS: atom_id res chain seq x y z
N MET A 1 -24.22 -0.11 7.91
CA MET A 1 -24.58 0.52 6.61
C MET A 1 -25.40 -0.40 5.70
N ALA A 2 -25.22 -1.73 5.71
CA ALA A 2 -25.95 -2.66 4.83
C ALA A 2 -27.49 -2.73 5.02
N THR A 3 -28.09 -2.13 6.05
CA THR A 3 -29.56 -2.16 6.23
C THR A 3 -30.24 -0.84 5.90
N LEU A 4 -29.54 0.28 6.08
CA LEU A 4 -30.14 1.61 5.99
C LEU A 4 -29.84 2.32 4.67
N VAL A 5 -28.72 1.98 4.00
CA VAL A 5 -28.31 2.60 2.73
C VAL A 5 -29.43 2.66 1.69
N PRO A 6 -30.25 1.62 1.44
CA PRO A 6 -31.28 1.66 0.39
C PRO A 6 -32.39 2.70 0.62
N TYR A 7 -32.52 3.23 1.85
CA TYR A 7 -33.57 4.18 2.21
C TYR A 7 -33.11 5.65 2.18
N PHE A 8 -31.82 5.91 1.96
CA PHE A 8 -31.23 7.26 2.05
C PHE A 8 -31.29 8.09 0.75
N GLY A 9 -31.81 7.55 -0.34
CA GLY A 9 -31.88 8.28 -1.61
C GLY A 9 -32.27 7.41 -2.79
N ASN A 10 -32.26 8.03 -3.98
CA ASN A 10 -32.38 7.37 -5.27
C ASN A 10 -31.52 8.18 -6.27
N GLY A 11 -30.79 7.50 -7.15
CA GLY A 11 -29.91 8.13 -8.13
C GLY A 11 -29.26 7.11 -9.07
N PRO A 12 -28.59 7.55 -10.15
CA PRO A 12 -28.01 6.66 -11.16
C PRO A 12 -26.93 5.73 -10.58
N TYR A 13 -26.20 6.17 -9.55
CA TYR A 13 -25.21 5.34 -8.83
C TYR A 13 -25.83 4.44 -7.75
N TRP A 14 -27.12 4.59 -7.46
CA TRP A 14 -27.81 3.86 -6.39
C TRP A 14 -27.86 2.35 -6.64
N PHE A 15 -27.94 1.94 -7.90
CA PHE A 15 -27.90 0.54 -8.29
C PHE A 15 -26.62 -0.17 -7.83
N ALA A 16 -25.46 0.48 -7.99
CA ALA A 16 -24.17 -0.04 -7.52
C ALA A 16 -24.16 -0.17 -5.97
N LEU A 17 -24.64 0.86 -5.27
CA LEU A 17 -24.76 0.85 -3.81
C LEU A 17 -25.69 -0.26 -3.29
N THR A 18 -26.79 -0.54 -4.00
CA THR A 18 -27.69 -1.65 -3.64
C THR A 18 -27.09 -3.02 -3.92
N GLN A 19 -26.22 -3.15 -4.92
CA GLN A 19 -25.48 -4.39 -5.19
C GLN A 19 -24.45 -4.67 -4.08
N ASP A 20 -23.67 -3.66 -3.71
CA ASP A 20 -22.70 -3.74 -2.61
C ASP A 20 -23.38 -4.11 -1.28
N ASN A 21 -24.59 -3.58 -1.05
CA ASN A 21 -25.40 -3.91 0.12
C ASN A 21 -25.67 -5.43 0.26
N THR A 22 -26.00 -6.09 -0.84
CA THR A 22 -26.29 -7.53 -0.86
C THR A 22 -25.03 -8.33 -0.55
N ASN A 23 -23.89 -7.95 -1.13
CA ASN A 23 -22.58 -8.55 -0.83
C ASN A 23 -22.18 -8.33 0.63
N CYS A 24 -22.46 -7.16 1.19
CA CYS A 24 -22.24 -6.86 2.60
C CYS A 24 -23.03 -7.75 3.54
N ARG A 25 -24.29 -8.06 3.24
CA ARG A 25 -25.08 -8.96 4.09
C ARG A 25 -24.48 -10.37 4.15
N LYS A 26 -23.82 -10.82 3.09
CA LYS A 26 -23.15 -12.12 3.04
C LYS A 26 -21.78 -12.11 3.73
N TYR A 27 -21.01 -11.04 3.55
CA TYR A 27 -19.59 -11.00 3.95
C TYR A 27 -19.25 -9.94 5.02
N TRP A 28 -20.23 -9.39 5.74
CA TRP A 28 -20.01 -8.35 6.78
C TRP A 28 -18.93 -8.74 7.80
N TRP A 29 -18.89 -10.02 8.18
CA TRP A 29 -17.96 -10.54 9.17
C TRP A 29 -16.50 -10.47 8.71
N HIS A 30 -16.22 -10.51 7.39
CA HIS A 30 -14.87 -10.37 6.87
C HIS A 30 -14.30 -8.96 7.11
N ASN A 31 -15.16 -7.94 7.03
CA ASN A 31 -14.78 -6.57 7.34
C ASN A 31 -14.61 -6.36 8.86
N LEU A 32 -15.46 -7.01 9.66
CA LEU A 32 -15.35 -6.94 11.12
C LEU A 32 -14.07 -7.62 11.64
N LEU A 33 -13.68 -8.73 11.02
CA LEU A 33 -12.46 -9.48 11.36
C LEU A 33 -11.21 -9.00 10.58
N TYR A 34 -11.35 -7.98 9.72
CA TYR A 34 -10.25 -7.46 8.90
C TYR A 34 -9.55 -8.50 8.01
N PHE A 35 -10.29 -9.44 7.43
CA PHE A 35 -9.78 -10.43 6.45
C PHE A 35 -10.26 -10.19 5.01
N ASN A 36 -10.94 -9.07 4.79
CA ASN A 36 -11.47 -8.63 3.49
C ASN A 36 -10.41 -8.35 2.40
N ASN A 37 -9.14 -8.21 2.76
CA ASN A 37 -8.03 -8.06 1.80
C ASN A 37 -7.37 -9.41 1.44
N LEU A 38 -7.53 -10.44 2.27
CA LEU A 38 -6.94 -11.77 2.08
C LEU A 38 -7.85 -12.67 1.25
N VAL A 39 -9.15 -12.65 1.55
CA VAL A 39 -10.15 -13.51 0.89
C VAL A 39 -10.52 -12.95 -0.48
N LYS A 40 -10.62 -13.84 -1.48
CA LYS A 40 -11.10 -13.48 -2.82
C LYS A 40 -12.63 -13.38 -2.80
N TYR A 41 -13.17 -12.30 -3.35
CA TYR A 41 -14.60 -12.07 -3.38
C TYR A 41 -15.19 -12.50 -4.72
N ASP A 42 -16.40 -13.07 -4.65
CA ASP A 42 -17.23 -13.36 -5.81
C ASP A 42 -18.68 -12.94 -5.48
N PRO A 43 -19.26 -11.91 -6.14
CA PRO A 43 -18.65 -11.09 -7.18
C PRO A 43 -17.69 -10.04 -6.62
N ASP A 44 -18.12 -9.11 -5.76
CA ASP A 44 -17.29 -7.96 -5.37
C ASP A 44 -17.21 -7.76 -3.85
N LEU A 45 -16.27 -6.92 -3.43
CA LEU A 45 -16.09 -6.53 -2.03
C LEU A 45 -17.35 -5.85 -1.51
N CYS A 46 -17.71 -6.10 -0.26
CA CYS A 46 -18.81 -5.40 0.41
C CYS A 46 -18.60 -3.88 0.45
N TYR A 47 -17.38 -3.44 0.70
CA TYR A 47 -17.03 -2.02 0.72
C TYR A 47 -15.63 -1.88 0.14
N SER A 48 -15.53 -1.36 -1.08
CA SER A 48 -14.28 -1.26 -1.84
C SER A 48 -13.21 -0.40 -1.16
N GLU A 49 -13.58 0.42 -0.17
CA GLU A 49 -12.63 1.23 0.60
C GLU A 49 -12.17 0.53 1.89
N SER A 50 -12.86 -0.52 2.36
CA SER A 50 -12.53 -1.15 3.66
C SER A 50 -11.20 -1.91 3.68
N TRP A 51 -10.55 -2.14 2.54
CA TRP A 51 -9.30 -2.92 2.48
C TRP A 51 -8.13 -2.21 3.16
N TYR A 52 -8.05 -0.87 3.11
CA TYR A 52 -6.94 -0.16 3.74
C TYR A 52 -7.04 -0.25 5.27
N LEU A 53 -8.25 -0.23 5.82
CA LEU A 53 -8.46 -0.36 7.26
C LEU A 53 -8.04 -1.74 7.77
N ALA A 54 -8.24 -2.78 6.95
CA ALA A 54 -7.76 -4.12 7.27
C ALA A 54 -6.25 -4.25 7.18
N ASN A 55 -5.61 -3.65 6.17
CA ASN A 55 -4.15 -3.54 6.12
C ASN A 55 -3.61 -2.86 7.39
N ASP A 56 -4.19 -1.73 7.79
CA ASP A 56 -3.74 -0.96 8.96
C ASP A 56 -3.83 -1.78 10.24
N MET A 57 -4.95 -2.47 10.47
CA MET A 57 -5.08 -3.32 11.66
C MET A 57 -4.14 -4.51 11.64
N GLN A 58 -3.96 -5.17 10.49
CA GLN A 58 -3.01 -6.26 10.35
C GLN A 58 -1.58 -5.79 10.63
N PHE A 59 -1.17 -4.65 10.09
CA PHE A 59 0.15 -4.08 10.32
C PHE A 59 0.34 -3.63 11.76
N PHE A 60 -0.68 -3.05 12.38
CA PHE A 60 -0.66 -2.70 13.79
C PHE A 60 -0.43 -3.93 14.68
N VAL A 61 -1.12 -5.05 14.40
CA VAL A 61 -0.94 -6.31 15.12
C VAL A 61 0.44 -6.92 14.87
N LEU A 62 1.00 -6.79 13.67
CA LEU A 62 2.35 -7.28 13.32
C LEU A 62 3.48 -6.38 13.85
N SER A 63 3.20 -5.10 14.11
CA SER A 63 4.20 -4.11 14.54
C SER A 63 5.04 -4.52 15.75
N PRO A 64 4.50 -5.15 16.82
CA PRO A 64 5.30 -5.53 17.98
C PRO A 64 6.35 -6.58 17.64
N LEU A 65 6.10 -7.41 16.62
CA LEU A 65 7.06 -8.43 16.16
C LEU A 65 8.33 -7.81 15.56
N LEU A 66 8.25 -6.59 15.02
CA LEU A 66 9.41 -5.83 14.54
C LEU A 66 9.99 -4.92 15.63
N ILE A 67 9.12 -4.26 16.40
CA ILE A 67 9.53 -3.29 17.43
C ILE A 67 10.22 -3.99 18.61
N TYR A 68 9.73 -5.14 19.05
CA TYR A 68 10.30 -5.85 20.21
C TYR A 68 11.75 -6.31 19.97
N PRO A 69 12.09 -6.97 18.84
CA PRO A 69 13.48 -7.27 18.50
C PRO A 69 14.34 -6.01 18.33
N LEU A 70 13.82 -4.93 17.74
CA LEU A 70 14.54 -3.65 17.64
C LEU A 70 14.92 -3.08 19.00
N TRP A 71 14.02 -3.18 19.97
CA TRP A 71 14.25 -2.69 21.32
C TRP A 71 15.20 -3.59 22.12
N ARG A 72 15.00 -4.91 22.09
CA ARG A 72 15.73 -5.87 22.94
C ARG A 72 17.05 -6.36 22.33
N PHE A 73 17.09 -6.55 21.01
CA PHE A 73 18.18 -7.17 20.24
C PHE A 73 18.51 -6.33 19.01
N LYS A 74 19.06 -5.13 19.22
CA LYS A 74 19.27 -4.10 18.17
C LYS A 74 19.80 -4.63 16.84
N LEU A 75 20.82 -5.50 16.85
CA LEU A 75 21.39 -6.09 15.63
C LEU A 75 20.38 -6.97 14.87
N ILE A 76 19.68 -7.85 15.59
CA ILE A 76 18.66 -8.75 15.04
C ILE A 76 17.46 -7.94 14.56
N GLY A 77 17.00 -6.97 15.35
CA GLY A 77 15.88 -6.09 14.98
C GLY A 77 16.21 -5.21 13.77
N MET A 78 17.43 -4.66 13.69
CA MET A 78 17.87 -3.92 12.50
C MET A 78 17.92 -4.83 11.28
N GLY A 79 18.49 -6.03 11.41
CA GLY A 79 18.52 -7.03 10.34
C GLY A 79 17.11 -7.39 9.85
N ALA A 80 16.18 -7.67 10.77
CA ALA A 80 14.79 -8.01 10.45
C ALA A 80 14.06 -6.84 9.77
N THR A 81 14.29 -5.60 10.22
CA THR A 81 13.67 -4.41 9.63
C THR A 81 14.24 -4.10 8.24
N CYS A 82 15.55 -4.25 8.04
CA CYS A 82 16.17 -4.13 6.73
C CYS A 82 15.68 -5.22 5.77
N LEU A 83 15.56 -6.46 6.25
CA LEU A 83 15.01 -7.55 5.46
C LEU A 83 13.56 -7.28 5.06
N ALA A 84 12.73 -6.78 6.00
CA ALA A 84 11.35 -6.39 5.72
C ALA A 84 11.26 -5.25 4.71
N ALA A 85 12.16 -4.26 4.77
CA ALA A 85 12.23 -3.17 3.79
C ALA A 85 12.58 -3.70 2.39
N ILE A 86 13.61 -4.55 2.27
CA ILE A 86 13.99 -5.16 0.99
C ILE A 86 12.85 -6.03 0.46
N ALA A 87 12.26 -6.87 1.31
CA ALA A 87 11.12 -7.71 0.93
C ALA A 87 9.94 -6.87 0.44
N SER A 88 9.67 -5.70 1.04
CA SER A 88 8.59 -4.82 0.61
C SER A 88 8.80 -4.19 -0.77
N MET A 89 10.04 -4.12 -1.27
CA MET A 89 10.34 -3.67 -2.64
C MET A 89 10.38 -4.83 -3.63
N VAL A 90 10.95 -5.97 -3.22
CA VAL A 90 11.13 -7.14 -4.07
C VAL A 90 9.82 -7.86 -4.34
N VAL A 91 8.95 -8.01 -3.33
CA VAL A 91 7.68 -8.75 -3.49
C VAL A 91 6.76 -8.10 -4.53
N PRO A 92 6.47 -6.79 -4.49
CA PRO A 92 5.70 -6.14 -5.55
C PRO A 92 6.34 -6.27 -6.93
N ALA A 93 7.65 -6.08 -7.04
CA ALA A 93 8.37 -6.18 -8.31
C ALA A 93 8.28 -7.59 -8.93
N VAL A 94 8.51 -8.63 -8.12
CA VAL A 94 8.45 -10.04 -8.52
C VAL A 94 7.03 -10.43 -8.91
N VAL A 95 6.04 -10.05 -8.08
CA VAL A 95 4.64 -10.37 -8.35
C VAL A 95 4.15 -9.64 -9.60
N SER A 96 4.51 -8.37 -9.80
CA SER A 96 4.18 -7.60 -11.01
C SER A 96 4.80 -8.21 -12.26
N HIS A 97 6.05 -8.67 -12.19
CA HIS A 97 6.74 -9.31 -13.30
C HIS A 97 6.11 -10.67 -13.66
N HIS A 98 5.83 -11.51 -12.66
CA HIS A 98 5.24 -12.84 -12.90
C HIS A 98 3.81 -12.78 -13.43
N LEU A 99 3.02 -11.83 -12.96
CA LEU A 99 1.62 -11.67 -13.36
C LEU A 99 1.45 -10.78 -14.61
N GLY A 100 2.54 -10.24 -15.17
CA GLY A 100 2.50 -9.37 -16.34
C GLY A 100 1.62 -8.14 -16.15
N LEU A 101 1.57 -7.60 -14.92
CA LEU A 101 0.61 -6.57 -14.56
C LEU A 101 1.04 -5.19 -15.08
N ALA A 102 0.05 -4.37 -15.42
CA ALA A 102 0.24 -2.96 -15.67
C ALA A 102 0.78 -2.25 -14.40
N PRO A 103 1.63 -1.23 -14.54
CA PRO A 103 2.21 -0.50 -13.42
C PRO A 103 1.16 0.23 -12.59
N THR A 104 -0.02 0.50 -13.15
CA THR A 104 -1.12 1.19 -12.46
C THR A 104 -2.44 0.45 -12.60
N VAL A 105 -3.29 0.64 -11.58
CA VAL A 105 -4.67 0.12 -11.54
C VAL A 105 -5.48 0.62 -12.74
N ILE A 106 -5.21 1.84 -13.22
CA ILE A 106 -6.01 2.54 -14.22
C ILE A 106 -5.98 1.83 -15.58
N TYR A 107 -4.89 1.15 -15.94
CA TYR A 107 -4.75 0.36 -17.18
C TYR A 107 -4.85 -1.16 -16.98
N SER A 108 -5.08 -1.62 -15.74
CA SER A 108 -5.20 -3.05 -15.49
C SER A 108 -6.55 -3.57 -16.00
N ILE A 109 -6.53 -4.32 -17.11
CA ILE A 109 -7.70 -5.02 -17.63
C ILE A 109 -7.45 -6.53 -17.50
N PRO A 110 -8.23 -7.28 -16.68
CA PRO A 110 -9.40 -6.85 -15.91
C PRO A 110 -9.06 -6.22 -14.55
N PHE A 111 -9.60 -5.02 -14.26
CA PHE A 111 -9.40 -4.25 -13.02
C PHE A 111 -9.63 -5.09 -11.76
N LYS A 112 -10.67 -5.92 -11.77
CA LYS A 112 -11.05 -6.77 -10.64
C LYS A 112 -9.95 -7.75 -10.22
N ASN A 113 -9.27 -8.36 -11.21
CA ASN A 113 -8.21 -9.33 -10.94
C ASN A 113 -6.96 -8.65 -10.39
N TYR A 114 -6.62 -7.48 -10.92
CA TYR A 114 -5.53 -6.67 -10.39
C TYR A 114 -5.85 -6.18 -8.98
N PHE A 115 -7.04 -5.64 -8.77
CA PHE A 115 -7.45 -5.05 -7.50
C PHE A 115 -7.47 -6.10 -6.38
N GLN A 116 -8.18 -7.21 -6.58
CA GLN A 116 -8.30 -8.27 -5.56
C GLN A 116 -7.08 -9.19 -5.47
N GLY A 117 -6.36 -9.39 -6.57
CA GLY A 117 -5.22 -10.31 -6.66
C GLY A 117 -3.89 -9.67 -6.26
N TYR A 118 -3.74 -8.36 -6.46
CA TYR A 118 -2.48 -7.66 -6.28
C TYR A 118 -2.61 -6.43 -5.38
N TYR A 119 -3.48 -5.47 -5.73
CA TYR A 119 -3.47 -4.13 -5.15
C TYR A 119 -3.80 -4.09 -3.65
N ILE A 120 -4.86 -4.80 -3.25
CA ILE A 120 -5.33 -4.78 -1.85
C ILE A 120 -4.52 -5.69 -0.94
N LYS A 121 -3.56 -6.47 -1.47
CA LYS A 121 -2.84 -7.47 -0.69
C LYS A 121 -1.86 -6.81 0.29
N PRO A 122 -1.81 -7.27 1.56
CA PRO A 122 -1.02 -6.60 2.60
C PRO A 122 0.49 -6.64 2.32
N TRP A 123 1.01 -7.72 1.73
CA TRP A 123 2.44 -7.85 1.41
C TRP A 123 2.93 -6.82 0.39
N ASN A 124 2.06 -6.28 -0.47
CA ASN A 124 2.41 -5.23 -1.42
C ASN A 124 2.34 -3.82 -0.82
N ARG A 125 1.85 -3.68 0.42
CA ARG A 125 1.60 -2.40 1.09
C ARG A 125 2.39 -2.21 2.37
N PHE A 126 3.13 -3.24 2.79
CA PHE A 126 3.83 -3.23 4.07
C PHE A 126 5.02 -2.25 4.12
N GLY A 127 5.58 -1.85 2.97
CA GLY A 127 6.79 -1.02 2.91
C GLY A 127 6.66 0.33 3.63
N THR A 128 5.54 1.02 3.47
CA THR A 128 5.28 2.29 4.15
C THR A 128 5.27 2.15 5.68
N TYR A 129 4.79 1.01 6.17
CA TYR A 129 4.76 0.69 7.59
C TYR A 129 6.17 0.45 8.14
N VAL A 130 7.02 -0.26 7.39
CA VAL A 130 8.43 -0.47 7.75
C VAL A 130 9.18 0.86 7.84
N VAL A 131 8.96 1.79 6.89
CA VAL A 131 9.53 3.14 6.95
C VAL A 131 9.08 3.89 8.21
N GLY A 132 7.80 3.78 8.57
CA GLY A 132 7.26 4.34 9.82
C GLY A 132 7.92 3.78 11.08
N ILE A 133 8.15 2.45 11.15
CA ILE A 133 8.85 1.80 12.27
C ILE A 133 10.30 2.29 12.36
N ILE A 134 11.02 2.37 11.23
CA ILE A 134 12.40 2.87 11.20
C ILE A 134 12.46 4.31 11.73
N LEU A 135 11.57 5.17 11.23
CA LEU A 135 11.48 6.57 11.65
C LEU A 135 11.18 6.69 13.16
N GLY A 136 10.20 5.91 13.65
CA GLY A 136 9.85 5.86 15.06
C GLY A 136 11.00 5.41 15.95
N TYR A 137 11.78 4.42 15.50
CA TYR A 137 12.97 3.96 16.21
C TYR A 137 14.10 5.02 16.21
N LEU A 138 14.33 5.72 15.10
CA LEU A 138 15.29 6.83 15.05
C LEU A 138 14.88 7.97 16.00
N LEU A 139 13.59 8.28 16.07
CA LEU A 139 13.05 9.27 17.01
C LEU A 139 13.26 8.82 18.46
N TYR A 140 12.98 7.55 18.78
CA TYR A 140 13.25 6.97 20.09
C TYR A 140 14.73 7.10 20.49
N LEU A 141 15.66 6.79 19.57
CA LEU A 141 17.10 6.92 19.82
C LEU A 141 17.53 8.37 20.08
N ARG A 142 16.95 9.33 19.33
CA ARG A 142 17.18 10.76 19.55
C ARG A 142 16.69 11.19 20.93
N LEU A 143 15.47 10.82 21.31
CA LEU A 143 14.89 11.16 22.61
C LEU A 143 15.68 10.54 23.77
N LYS A 144 16.18 9.32 23.60
CA LYS A 144 16.97 8.63 24.64
C LYS A 144 18.39 9.20 24.80
N ASN A 145 19.02 9.66 23.72
CA ASN A 145 20.40 10.16 23.75
C ASN A 145 20.54 11.47 22.94
N PRO A 146 20.00 12.60 23.44
CA PRO A 146 20.03 13.87 22.72
C PRO A 146 21.46 14.37 22.44
N ALA A 147 22.43 14.04 23.30
CA ALA A 147 23.83 14.40 23.12
C ALA A 147 24.51 13.68 21.93
N LYS A 148 24.06 12.48 21.58
CA LYS A 148 24.60 11.71 20.43
C LYS A 148 23.92 12.07 19.12
N PHE A 149 22.63 12.43 19.16
CA PHE A 149 21.84 12.77 17.98
C PHE A 149 21.57 14.26 17.91
N LYS A 150 22.54 15.02 17.38
CA LYS A 150 22.40 16.46 17.15
C LYS A 150 21.25 16.76 16.17
N ALA A 151 20.75 17.99 16.25
CA ALA A 151 19.77 18.49 15.29
C ALA A 151 20.30 18.35 13.85
N ILE A 152 19.41 17.95 12.93
CA ILE A 152 19.74 17.84 11.51
C ILE A 152 20.00 19.26 10.99
N PRO A 153 21.11 19.51 10.27
CA PRO A 153 21.40 20.83 9.73
C PRO A 153 20.30 21.26 8.75
N LYS A 154 19.92 22.54 8.79
CA LYS A 154 18.83 23.09 7.96
C LYS A 154 19.00 22.82 6.46
N VAL A 155 20.26 22.80 5.99
CA VAL A 155 20.59 22.49 4.58
C VAL A 155 20.16 21.07 4.20
N VAL A 156 20.38 20.08 5.07
CA VAL A 156 19.96 18.69 4.83
C VAL A 156 18.44 18.56 4.87
N VAL A 157 17.77 19.30 5.75
CA VAL A 157 16.30 19.33 5.81
C VAL A 157 15.72 19.91 4.51
N ILE A 158 16.23 21.06 4.05
CA ILE A 158 15.78 21.70 2.81
C ILE A 158 16.06 20.78 1.61
N GLY A 159 17.28 20.23 1.52
CA GLY A 159 17.64 19.28 0.47
C GLY A 159 16.73 18.04 0.47
N GLY A 160 16.38 17.52 1.65
CA GLY A 160 15.45 16.40 1.80
C GLY A 160 14.03 16.72 1.32
N TRP A 161 13.51 17.91 1.64
CA TRP A 161 12.20 18.37 1.15
C TRP A 161 12.19 18.52 -0.37
N ILE A 162 13.23 19.15 -0.93
CA ILE A 162 13.37 19.31 -2.39
C ILE A 162 13.42 17.94 -3.07
N LEU A 163 14.29 17.04 -2.61
CA LEU A 163 14.42 15.68 -3.15
C LEU A 163 13.10 14.91 -3.04
N SER A 164 12.43 14.94 -1.88
CA SER A 164 11.15 14.27 -1.68
C SER A 164 10.06 14.81 -2.63
N THR A 165 10.07 16.12 -2.89
CA THR A 165 9.11 16.74 -3.81
C THR A 165 9.39 16.29 -5.24
N PHE A 166 10.65 16.33 -5.68
CA PHE A 166 11.03 15.84 -7.00
C PHE A 166 10.70 14.35 -7.20
N LEU A 167 10.95 13.51 -6.20
CA LEU A 167 10.59 12.08 -6.26
C LEU A 167 9.07 11.89 -6.36
N ALA A 168 8.28 12.60 -5.53
CA ALA A 168 6.83 12.52 -5.58
C ALA A 168 6.27 12.97 -6.95
N LEU A 169 6.78 14.08 -7.48
CA LEU A 169 6.43 14.55 -8.81
C LEU A 169 6.85 13.55 -9.90
N GLY A 170 8.03 12.94 -9.78
CA GLY A 170 8.51 11.91 -10.70
C GLY A 170 7.62 10.66 -10.71
N VAL A 171 7.11 10.24 -9.54
CA VAL A 171 6.18 9.10 -9.45
C VAL A 171 4.81 9.42 -10.06
N ILE A 172 4.30 10.64 -9.84
CA ILE A 172 3.00 11.09 -10.38
C ILE A 172 3.07 11.31 -11.89
N PHE A 173 4.03 12.12 -12.35
CA PHE A 173 4.18 12.48 -13.76
C PHE A 173 4.89 11.41 -14.59
N GLY A 174 5.63 10.49 -13.97
CA GLY A 174 6.26 9.37 -14.68
C GLY A 174 5.25 8.43 -15.34
N VAL A 175 4.01 8.40 -14.83
CA VAL A 175 2.93 7.64 -15.48
C VAL A 175 2.32 8.42 -16.65
N MET A 176 2.37 9.77 -16.65
CA MET A 176 1.75 10.63 -17.68
C MET A 176 2.25 10.33 -19.09
N TYR A 177 3.51 9.92 -19.24
CA TYR A 177 4.05 9.47 -20.53
C TYR A 177 3.22 8.34 -21.17
N TYR A 178 2.65 7.46 -20.33
CA TYR A 178 1.84 6.33 -20.77
C TYR A 178 0.34 6.66 -20.93
N PHE A 179 -0.07 7.89 -20.61
CA PHE A 179 -1.44 8.37 -20.82
C PHE A 179 -1.62 9.04 -22.20
N ASP A 180 -0.55 9.14 -23.00
CA ASP A 180 -0.59 9.74 -24.33
C ASP A 180 -1.17 8.76 -25.36
N PRO A 181 -2.32 9.07 -26.00
CA PRO A 181 -2.98 8.17 -26.96
C PRO A 181 -2.13 7.87 -28.21
N GLU A 182 -1.06 8.64 -28.49
CA GLU A 182 -0.13 8.33 -29.58
C GLU A 182 0.79 7.13 -29.27
N ASN A 183 0.92 6.73 -28.00
CA ASN A 183 1.83 5.66 -27.54
C ASN A 183 1.09 4.38 -27.10
N GLU A 184 -0.19 4.20 -27.48
CA GLU A 184 -1.03 3.04 -27.08
C GLU A 184 -0.45 1.66 -27.47
N GLU A 185 0.46 1.60 -28.45
CA GLU A 185 1.09 0.35 -28.91
C GLU A 185 2.34 -0.06 -28.10
N GLU A 186 2.92 0.81 -27.26
CA GLU A 186 4.04 0.43 -26.39
C GLU A 186 3.53 -0.33 -25.15
N THR A 187 3.30 -1.63 -25.34
CA THR A 187 3.04 -2.56 -24.24
C THR A 187 4.12 -2.43 -23.17
N PHE A 188 3.73 -2.30 -21.90
CA PHE A 188 4.66 -2.23 -20.80
C PHE A 188 5.71 -3.34 -20.88
N THR A 189 6.99 -2.98 -21.01
CA THR A 189 8.06 -3.95 -20.77
C THR A 189 7.93 -4.41 -19.32
N SER A 190 7.82 -5.72 -19.10
CA SER A 190 7.65 -6.31 -17.75
C SER A 190 8.66 -5.77 -16.71
N ALA A 191 9.86 -5.40 -17.17
CA ALA A 191 10.89 -4.75 -16.37
C ALA A 191 10.50 -3.35 -15.86
N HIS A 192 9.90 -2.49 -16.70
CA HIS A 192 9.46 -1.14 -16.29
C HIS A 192 8.32 -1.23 -15.28
N SER A 193 7.35 -2.12 -15.49
CA SER A 193 6.27 -2.35 -14.52
C SER A 193 6.80 -2.86 -13.18
N ALA A 194 7.77 -3.78 -13.20
CA ALA A 194 8.37 -4.33 -11.98
C ALA A 194 9.15 -3.28 -11.19
N ILE A 195 9.92 -2.43 -11.88
CA ILE A 195 10.68 -1.33 -11.25
C ILE A 195 9.71 -0.32 -10.65
N TYR A 196 8.67 0.07 -11.40
CA TYR A 196 7.66 1.00 -10.91
C TYR A 196 6.94 0.42 -9.69
N ALA A 197 6.48 -0.83 -9.76
CA ALA A 197 5.80 -1.52 -8.68
C ALA A 197 6.64 -1.70 -7.40
N GLY A 198 7.96 -1.88 -7.52
CA GLY A 198 8.85 -2.05 -6.37
C GLY A 198 9.25 -0.73 -5.69
N ILE A 199 9.14 0.40 -6.39
CA ILE A 199 9.57 1.72 -5.90
C ILE A 199 8.36 2.57 -5.46
N HIS A 200 7.19 2.34 -6.05
CA HIS A 200 5.93 3.02 -5.75
C HIS A 200 5.20 2.39 -4.55
#